data_AF-A0A1V5HEB5-F1
#
_entry.id   AF-A0A1V5HEB5-F1
#
_cell.length_a   1.000
_cell.length_b   1.000
_cell.length_c   1.000
_cell.angle_alpha   90.00
_cell.angle_beta   90.00
_cell.angle_gamma   90.00
#
_symmetry.space_group_name_H-M   'P 1'
#
loop_
_entity.id
_entity.type
_entity.pdbx_description
1 polymer ?
#
loop_
_entity_poly.entity_id
_entity_poly.type
_entity_poly.pdbx_seq_one_letter_code
_entity_poly.pdbx_strand_id
1 'polypeptide(L)'
;MASTSPKIKRMKFSTYIFIAFPCFYLWEQVETLFSYTQIYTTTNLASFPQLITTQSFIILGALLLTLVFILLAVNVSRKQIFTKKNYQIMSNLGGIIFLCAVVSTSLINRYQLKDIVEFPITLHISGAIYWFISLIFKIGIKMQEEQDLTI
;
A
#
# COMPACT_ATOMS: atom_id res chain seq x y z
N MET A 1 -27.54 -26.23 -22.39
CA MET A 1 -26.58 -26.22 -21.26
C MET A 1 -25.46 -25.26 -21.60
N ALA A 2 -25.35 -24.17 -20.85
CA ALA A 2 -24.47 -23.05 -21.16
C ALA A 2 -22.99 -23.40 -20.94
N SER A 3 -22.19 -23.19 -21.99
CA SER A 3 -20.73 -23.24 -21.99
C SER A 3 -20.18 -22.10 -21.11
N THR A 4 -19.75 -22.43 -19.89
CA THR A 4 -19.01 -21.50 -19.03
C THR A 4 -17.59 -21.34 -19.55
N SER A 5 -17.37 -20.23 -20.26
CA SER A 5 -16.11 -19.79 -20.84
C SER A 5 -14.91 -19.81 -19.86
N PRO A 6 -13.73 -20.32 -20.26
CA PRO A 6 -12.51 -20.38 -19.44
C PRO A 6 -11.92 -18.99 -19.11
N LYS A 7 -12.37 -17.91 -19.74
CA LYS A 7 -11.88 -16.54 -19.46
C LYS A 7 -12.27 -16.03 -18.07
N ILE A 8 -13.44 -16.41 -17.56
CA ILE A 8 -13.95 -15.94 -16.25
C ILE A 8 -13.18 -16.58 -15.09
N LYS A 9 -12.73 -17.85 -15.25
CA LYS A 9 -11.95 -18.57 -14.23
C LYS A 9 -10.51 -18.04 -14.11
N ARG A 10 -9.87 -17.68 -15.24
CA ARG A 10 -8.51 -17.09 -15.25
C ARG A 10 -8.44 -15.73 -14.56
N MET A 11 -9.47 -14.90 -14.71
CA MET A 11 -9.50 -13.55 -14.13
C MET A 11 -9.51 -13.58 -12.59
N LYS A 12 -10.25 -14.52 -11.98
CA LYS A 12 -10.32 -14.68 -10.51
C LYS A 12 -8.98 -15.10 -9.91
N PHE A 13 -8.26 -16.02 -10.56
CA PHE A 13 -6.97 -16.50 -10.08
C PHE A 13 -5.89 -15.40 -10.08
N SER A 14 -5.86 -14.57 -11.13
CA SER A 14 -4.94 -13.42 -11.22
C SER A 14 -5.19 -12.39 -10.11
N THR A 15 -6.45 -12.13 -9.75
CA THR A 15 -6.79 -11.19 -8.67
C THR A 15 -6.34 -11.68 -7.30
N TYR A 16 -6.44 -12.97 -7.00
CA TYR A 16 -5.98 -13.53 -5.72
C TYR A 16 -4.45 -13.44 -5.56
N ILE A 17 -3.70 -13.73 -6.61
CA ILE A 17 -2.24 -13.55 -6.62
C ILE A 17 -1.88 -12.07 -6.37
N PHE A 18 -2.64 -11.16 -6.98
CA PHE A 18 -2.42 -9.72 -6.82
C PHE A 18 -2.65 -9.20 -5.39
N ILE A 19 -3.55 -9.83 -4.63
CA ILE A 19 -3.81 -9.50 -3.22
C ILE A 19 -2.82 -10.22 -2.28
N ALA A 20 -2.33 -11.40 -2.65
CA ALA A 20 -1.43 -12.18 -1.81
C ALA A 20 -0.11 -11.44 -1.51
N PHE A 21 0.44 -10.73 -2.49
CA PHE A 21 1.70 -10.00 -2.34
C PHE A 21 1.66 -8.93 -1.22
N PRO A 22 0.74 -7.95 -1.23
CA PRO A 22 0.68 -6.95 -0.15
C PRO A 22 0.22 -7.54 1.19
N CYS A 23 -0.52 -8.65 1.21
CA CYS A 23 -0.83 -9.36 2.45
C CYS A 23 0.40 -10.02 3.06
N PHE A 24 1.24 -10.65 2.22
CA PHE A 24 2.50 -11.25 2.65
C PHE A 24 3.47 -10.18 3.18
N TYR A 25 3.58 -9.05 2.48
CA TYR A 25 4.38 -7.92 2.95
C TYR A 25 3.91 -7.40 4.31
N LEU A 26 2.59 -7.23 4.51
CA LEU A 26 2.05 -6.83 5.81
C LEU A 26 2.37 -7.86 6.90
N TRP A 27 2.20 -9.15 6.60
CA TRP A 27 2.54 -10.23 7.51
C TRP A 27 4.01 -10.18 7.94
N GLU A 28 4.92 -10.02 6.99
CA GLU A 28 6.36 -9.89 7.24
C GLU A 28 6.65 -8.73 8.20
N GLN A 29 6.07 -7.55 7.98
CA GLN A 29 6.29 -6.39 8.88
C GLN A 29 5.77 -6.63 10.31
N VAL A 30 4.66 -7.37 10.45
CA VAL A 30 4.10 -7.73 11.75
C VAL A 30 4.99 -8.74 12.49
N GLU A 31 5.48 -9.77 11.81
CA GLU A 31 6.44 -10.74 12.36
C GLU A 31 7.75 -10.08 12.80
N THR A 32 8.25 -9.12 12.02
CA THR A 32 9.43 -8.32 12.37
C THR A 32 9.20 -7.54 13.68
N LEU A 33 8.03 -6.91 13.84
CA LEU A 33 7.69 -6.23 15.09
C LEU A 33 7.65 -7.20 16.29
N PHE A 34 7.02 -8.37 16.15
CA PHE A 34 7.00 -9.36 17.23
C PHE A 34 8.41 -9.82 17.61
N SER A 35 9.27 -10.05 16.62
CA SER A 35 10.67 -10.42 16.84
C SER A 35 11.42 -9.35 17.65
N TYR A 36 11.24 -8.07 17.31
CA TYR A 36 11.82 -6.98 18.10
C TYR A 36 11.26 -6.88 19.52
N THR A 37 9.96 -7.11 19.70
CA THR A 37 9.37 -7.08 21.04
C THR A 37 9.98 -8.12 21.98
N GLN A 38 10.36 -9.30 21.48
CA GLN A 38 11.00 -10.32 22.31
C GLN A 38 12.47 -10.01 22.63
N ILE A 39 13.22 -9.47 21.66
CA ILE A 39 14.67 -9.22 21.81
C ILE A 39 14.93 -7.97 22.67
N TYR A 40 14.18 -6.88 22.47
CA TYR A 40 14.49 -5.59 23.08
C TYR A 40 13.84 -5.36 24.44
N THR A 41 12.78 -6.11 24.79
CA THR A 41 12.25 -6.13 26.16
C THR A 41 13.24 -6.73 27.16
N THR A 42 14.19 -7.55 26.69
CA THR A 42 15.14 -8.27 27.54
C THR A 42 16.54 -7.64 27.59
N THR A 43 16.92 -6.84 26.59
CA THR A 43 18.33 -6.40 26.41
C THR A 43 18.56 -4.88 26.37
N ASN A 44 17.60 -4.05 25.95
CA ASN A 44 17.81 -2.59 25.87
C ASN A 44 16.48 -1.80 25.92
N LEU A 45 16.04 -1.46 27.14
CA LEU A 45 14.74 -0.83 27.38
C LEU A 45 14.66 0.63 26.89
N ALA A 46 15.80 1.32 26.76
CA ALA A 46 15.84 2.76 26.50
C ALA A 46 15.47 3.14 25.04
N SER A 47 15.76 2.26 24.07
CA SER A 47 15.44 2.44 22.66
C SER A 47 14.12 1.76 22.24
N PHE A 48 13.52 0.98 23.15
CA PHE A 48 12.35 0.18 22.87
C PHE A 48 11.13 1.01 22.43
N PRO A 49 10.74 2.12 23.10
CA PRO A 49 9.60 2.93 22.66
C PRO A 49 9.79 3.53 21.26
N GLN A 50 11.00 3.95 20.92
CA GLN A 50 11.36 4.54 19.63
C GLN A 50 11.29 3.50 18.51
N LEU A 51 11.74 2.28 18.78
CA LEU A 51 11.67 1.16 17.87
C LEU A 51 10.21 0.79 17.55
N ILE A 52 9.37 0.64 18.58
CA ILE A 52 7.94 0.32 18.41
C ILE A 52 7.22 1.43 17.64
N THR A 53 7.50 2.69 17.97
CA THR A 53 6.90 3.84 17.27
C THR A 53 7.28 3.83 15.79
N THR A 54 8.56 3.61 15.49
CA THR A 54 9.06 3.55 14.10
C THR A 54 8.39 2.42 13.32
N GLN A 55 8.32 1.22 13.89
CA GLN A 55 7.70 0.08 13.25
C GLN A 55 6.18 0.20 13.10
N SER A 56 5.51 0.91 14.02
CA SER A 56 4.07 1.17 13.91
C SER A 56 3.73 1.96 12.64
N PHE A 57 4.57 2.94 12.25
CA PHE A 57 4.37 3.67 10.99
C PHE A 57 4.59 2.80 9.75
N ILE A 58 5.56 1.89 9.79
CA ILE A 58 5.82 0.95 8.69
C ILE A 58 4.64 -0.01 8.52
N ILE A 59 4.15 -0.61 9.61
CA ILE A 59 2.99 -1.50 9.60
C ILE A 59 1.73 -0.76 9.14
N LEU A 60 1.51 0.47 9.60
CA LEU A 60 0.39 1.28 9.13
C LEU A 60 0.47 1.51 7.61
N GLY A 61 1.65 1.85 7.09
CA GLY A 61 1.87 1.97 5.65
C GLY A 61 1.59 0.67 4.90
N ALA A 62 2.05 -0.46 5.42
CA ALA A 62 1.80 -1.78 4.84
C ALA A 62 0.30 -2.13 4.85
N LEU A 63 -0.42 -1.85 5.94
CA LEU A 63 -1.86 -2.05 6.06
C LEU A 63 -2.63 -1.24 5.02
N LEU A 64 -2.28 0.03 4.86
CA LEU A 64 -2.91 0.90 3.87
C LEU A 64 -2.59 0.44 2.45
N LEU A 65 -1.38 -0.04 2.20
CA LEU A 65 -0.99 -0.64 0.92
C LEU A 65 -1.86 -1.86 0.60
N THR A 66 -2.02 -2.79 1.53
CA THR A 66 -2.92 -3.95 1.39
C THR A 66 -4.36 -3.52 1.12
N LEU A 67 -4.84 -2.51 1.83
CA LEU A 67 -6.19 -1.98 1.65
C LEU A 67 -6.39 -1.36 0.26
N VAL A 68 -5.43 -0.58 -0.25
CA VAL A 68 -5.46 -0.04 -1.62
C VAL A 68 -5.58 -1.16 -2.64
N PHE A 69 -4.74 -2.19 -2.52
CA PHE A 69 -4.75 -3.34 -3.43
C PHE A 69 -6.09 -4.07 -3.43
N ILE A 70 -6.67 -4.34 -2.25
CA ILE A 70 -7.98 -4.99 -2.13
C ILE A 70 -9.07 -4.13 -2.78
N LEU A 71 -9.09 -2.82 -2.51
CA LEU A 71 -10.08 -1.92 -3.09
C LEU A 71 -9.97 -1.89 -4.62
N LEU A 72 -8.76 -1.77 -5.16
CA LEU A 72 -8.53 -1.78 -6.61
C LEU A 72 -8.93 -3.11 -7.24
N ALA A 73 -8.58 -4.24 -6.63
CA ALA A 73 -8.98 -5.56 -7.08
C ALA A 73 -10.50 -5.73 -7.15
N VAL A 74 -11.22 -5.27 -6.11
CA VAL A 74 -12.68 -5.26 -6.10
C VAL A 74 -13.23 -4.38 -7.22
N ASN A 75 -12.68 -3.18 -7.41
CA ASN A 75 -13.15 -2.25 -8.43
C ASN A 75 -12.89 -2.74 -9.86
N VAL A 76 -11.77 -3.42 -10.10
CA VAL A 76 -11.49 -4.13 -11.36
C VAL A 76 -12.52 -5.21 -11.63
N SER A 77 -12.87 -6.02 -10.61
CA SER A 77 -13.91 -7.06 -10.77
C SER A 77 -15.29 -6.48 -11.11
N ARG A 78 -15.56 -5.25 -10.68
CA ARG A 78 -16.79 -4.48 -10.97
C ARG A 78 -16.71 -3.67 -12.26
N LYS A 79 -15.60 -3.73 -13.01
CA LYS A 79 -15.31 -2.91 -14.20
C LYS A 79 -15.37 -1.39 -13.95
N GLN A 80 -15.21 -0.96 -12.71
CA GLN A 80 -15.25 0.44 -12.29
C GLN A 80 -13.83 0.94 -12.07
N ILE A 81 -12.99 0.97 -13.11
CA ILE A 81 -11.55 1.26 -12.97
C ILE A 81 -11.29 2.78 -13.02
N PHE A 82 -11.75 3.44 -14.08
CA PHE A 82 -11.59 4.88 -14.29
C PHE A 82 -12.76 5.65 -13.70
N THR A 83 -12.77 5.81 -12.38
CA THR A 83 -13.79 6.60 -11.69
C THR A 83 -13.14 7.62 -10.79
N LYS A 84 -13.82 8.75 -10.57
CA LYS A 84 -13.37 9.81 -9.65
C LYS A 84 -13.11 9.26 -8.24
N LYS A 85 -13.92 8.29 -7.80
CA LYS A 85 -13.75 7.60 -6.51
C LYS A 85 -12.43 6.82 -6.45
N ASN A 86 -12.10 6.05 -7.49
CA ASN A 86 -10.83 5.30 -7.51
C ASN A 86 -9.62 6.23 -7.57
N TYR A 87 -9.70 7.29 -8.37
CA TYR A 87 -8.69 8.33 -8.37
C TYR A 87 -8.44 8.89 -6.96
N GLN A 88 -9.50 9.25 -6.23
CA GLN A 88 -9.38 9.78 -4.87
C GLN A 88 -8.80 8.75 -3.89
N ILE A 89 -9.21 7.48 -3.99
CA ILE A 89 -8.65 6.39 -3.18
C ILE A 89 -7.15 6.25 -3.43
N MET A 90 -6.73 6.18 -4.69
CA MET A 90 -5.30 6.05 -5.06
C MET A 90 -4.48 7.27 -4.64
N SER A 91 -5.01 8.48 -4.82
CA SER A 91 -4.33 9.72 -4.44
C SER A 91 -4.16 9.82 -2.93
N ASN A 92 -5.24 9.66 -2.17
CA ASN A 92 -5.22 9.85 -0.72
C ASN A 92 -4.41 8.75 -0.04
N LEU A 93 -4.69 7.49 -0.37
CA LEU A 93 -3.98 6.38 0.26
C LEU A 93 -2.54 6.28 -0.22
N GLY A 94 -2.26 6.51 -1.51
CA GLY A 94 -0.88 6.58 -2.02
C GLY A 94 -0.06 7.66 -1.33
N GLY A 95 -0.64 8.86 -1.17
CA GLY A 95 -0.02 9.95 -0.42
C GLY A 95 0.23 9.62 1.05
N ILE A 96 -0.75 9.02 1.74
CA ILE A 96 -0.59 8.62 3.15
C ILE A 96 0.46 7.51 3.29
N ILE A 97 0.48 6.50 2.40
CA ILE A 97 1.51 5.45 2.40
C ILE A 97 2.90 6.06 2.25
N PHE A 98 3.05 7.01 1.32
CA PHE A 98 4.31 7.72 1.13
C PHE A 98 4.71 8.52 2.37
N LEU A 99 3.77 9.21 3.01
CA LEU A 99 4.00 9.95 4.25
C LEU A 99 4.41 9.01 5.40
N CYS A 100 3.76 7.86 5.56
CA CYS A 100 4.17 6.85 6.54
C CYS A 100 5.63 6.45 6.33
N ALA A 101 6.03 6.19 5.09
CA ALA A 101 7.41 5.85 4.74
C ALA A 101 8.40 6.99 5.08
N VAL A 102 8.06 8.25 4.76
CA VAL A 102 8.89 9.43 5.08
C VAL A 102 9.04 9.61 6.59
N VAL A 103 7.94 9.45 7.34
CA VAL A 103 7.96 9.55 8.80
C VAL A 103 8.83 8.44 9.38
N SER A 104 8.61 7.17 9.01
CA SER A 104 9.45 6.06 9.51
C SER A 104 10.92 6.25 9.15
N THR A 105 11.25 6.66 7.93
CA THR A 105 12.64 6.97 7.52
C THR A 105 13.25 8.08 8.37
N SER A 106 12.47 9.12 8.69
CA SER A 106 12.91 10.22 9.56
C SER A 106 13.16 9.74 10.99
N LEU A 107 12.31 8.86 11.52
CA LEU A 107 12.47 8.26 12.84
C LEU A 107 13.68 7.32 12.90
N ILE A 108 13.90 6.48 11.88
CA ILE A 108 15.08 5.62 11.76
C ILE A 108 16.36 6.46 11.84
N ASN A 109 16.42 7.56 11.08
CA ASN A 109 17.57 8.45 11.08
C ASN A 109 17.74 9.19 12.42
N ARG A 110 16.66 9.73 12.98
CA ARG A 110 16.67 10.50 14.22
C ARG A 110 17.08 9.67 15.44
N TYR A 111 16.62 8.43 15.51
CA TYR A 111 16.89 7.52 16.63
C TYR A 111 18.04 6.55 16.34
N GLN A 112 18.75 6.74 15.21
CA GLN A 112 19.90 5.91 14.82
C GLN A 112 19.58 4.41 14.77
N LEU A 113 18.39 4.05 14.29
CA LEU A 113 17.90 2.65 14.26
C LEU A 113 18.34 1.88 13.00
N LYS A 114 19.31 2.39 12.23
CA LYS A 114 19.69 1.86 10.90
C LYS A 114 20.20 0.43 10.93
N ASP A 115 20.83 0.03 12.03
CA ASP A 115 21.38 -1.33 12.21
C ASP A 115 20.30 -2.33 12.65
N ILE A 116 19.09 -1.84 12.95
CA ILE A 116 17.99 -2.64 13.52
C ILE A 116 16.83 -2.69 12.54
N VAL A 117 16.42 -1.53 12.00
CA VAL A 117 15.24 -1.36 11.16
C VAL A 117 15.67 -0.99 9.75
N GLU A 118 15.19 -1.77 8.78
CA GLU A 118 15.43 -1.51 7.37
C GLU A 118 14.66 -0.27 6.87
N PHE A 119 15.24 0.40 5.87
CA PHE A 119 14.54 1.50 5.20
C PHE A 119 13.32 0.96 4.44
N PRO A 120 12.12 1.56 4.61
CA PRO A 120 10.88 1.07 4.00
C PRO A 120 10.76 1.51 2.53
N ILE A 121 11.70 1.06 1.70
CA ILE A 121 11.82 1.40 0.28
C ILE A 121 10.53 0.99 -0.47
N THR A 122 9.97 -0.17 -0.16
CA THR A 122 8.71 -0.66 -0.74
C THR A 122 7.57 0.34 -0.54
N LEU A 123 7.45 0.92 0.66
CA LEU A 123 6.42 1.92 0.94
C LEU A 123 6.69 3.25 0.23
N HIS A 124 7.95 3.69 0.15
CA HIS A 124 8.31 4.87 -0.63
C HIS A 124 7.93 4.73 -2.10
N ILE A 125 8.36 3.65 -2.74
CA ILE A 125 8.12 3.41 -4.16
C ILE A 125 6.63 3.22 -4.43
N SER A 126 5.95 2.35 -3.66
CA SER A 126 4.53 2.08 -3.87
C SER A 126 3.66 3.31 -3.62
N GLY A 127 3.87 4.05 -2.53
CA GLY A 127 3.14 5.28 -2.23
C GLY A 127 3.29 6.33 -3.34
N ALA A 128 4.53 6.57 -3.79
CA ALA A 128 4.80 7.50 -4.87
C ALA A 128 4.16 7.06 -6.21
N ILE A 129 4.23 5.77 -6.54
CA ILE A 129 3.62 5.22 -7.76
C ILE A 129 2.10 5.37 -7.70
N TYR A 130 1.45 5.04 -6.58
CA TYR A 130 -0.01 5.19 -6.47
C TYR A 130 -0.44 6.64 -6.61
N TRP A 131 0.29 7.55 -5.98
CA TRP A 131 0.03 8.96 -6.10
C TRP A 131 0.23 9.46 -7.53
N PHE A 132 1.31 9.05 -8.20
CA PHE A 132 1.56 9.37 -9.61
C PHE A 132 0.47 8.84 -10.54
N ILE A 133 0.09 7.56 -10.41
CA ILE A 133 -0.98 6.96 -11.23
C ILE A 133 -2.31 7.68 -10.98
N SER A 134 -2.57 8.16 -9.75
CA SER A 134 -3.77 8.95 -9.49
C SER A 134 -3.80 10.23 -10.31
N LEU A 135 -2.65 10.91 -10.50
CA LEU A 135 -2.58 12.10 -11.35
C LEU A 135 -2.90 11.77 -12.80
N ILE A 136 -2.41 10.64 -13.32
CA ILE A 136 -2.75 10.14 -14.66
C ILE A 136 -4.26 9.91 -14.77
N PHE A 137 -4.87 9.26 -13.77
CA PHE A 137 -6.31 9.00 -13.75
C PHE A 137 -7.12 10.29 -13.74
N LYS A 138 -6.68 11.30 -12.97
CA LYS A 138 -7.31 12.62 -12.94
C LYS A 138 -7.32 13.28 -14.32
N ILE A 139 -6.19 13.23 -15.03
CA ILE A 139 -6.06 13.78 -16.38
C ILE A 139 -7.00 13.02 -17.33
N GLY A 140 -6.96 11.69 -17.31
CA GLY A 140 -7.80 10.86 -18.17
C GLY A 140 -9.30 11.06 -17.96
N ILE A 141 -9.75 11.18 -16.71
CA ILE A 141 -11.15 11.47 -16.39
C ILE A 141 -11.54 12.85 -16.91
N LYS A 142 -10.71 13.87 -16.71
CA LYS A 142 -10.99 15.23 -17.19
C LYS A 142 -11.07 15.29 -18.72
N MET A 143 -10.19 14.56 -19.41
CA MET A 143 -10.23 14.47 -20.88
C MET A 143 -11.52 13.82 -21.38
N GLN A 144 -12.02 12.79 -20.69
CA GLN A 144 -13.31 12.18 -21.02
C GLN A 144 -14.47 13.16 -20.79
N GLU A 145 -14.48 13.85 -19.65
CA GLU A 145 -15.49 14.88 -19.36
C GLU A 145 -15.52 15.99 -20.42
N GLU A 146 -14.35 16.47 -20.88
CA GLU A 146 -14.26 17.51 -21.93
C GLU A 146 -14.72 16.99 -23.31
N GLN A 147 -14.45 15.71 -23.63
CA GLN A 147 -14.92 15.10 -24.88
C GLN A 147 -16.44 14.91 -24.89
N ASP A 148 -17.03 14.48 -23.77
CA ASP A 148 -18.48 14.31 -23.64
C ASP A 148 -19.25 15.64 -23.70
N LEU A 149 -18.62 16.76 -23.34
CA LEU A 149 -19.19 18.12 -23.42
C LEU A 149 -19.18 18.70 -24.84
N THR A 150 -18.38 18.14 -25.76
CA THR A 150 -18.20 18.67 -27.12
C THR A 150 -19.11 17.98 -28.15
N ILE A 151 -19.67 16.82 -27.80
CA ILE A 151 -20.62 16.04 -28.62
C ILE A 151 -22.05 16.47 -28.29
#